data_AF-A0A0B7AWJ3-F1
#
_entry.id   AF-A0A0B7AWJ3-F1
#
_cell.length_a   1.000
_cell.length_b   1.000
_cell.length_c   1.000
_cell.angle_alpha   90.00
_cell.angle_beta   90.00
_cell.angle_gamma   90.00
#
_symmetry.space_group_name_H-M   'P 1'
#
loop_
_entity.id
_entity.type
_entity.pdbx_description
1 polymer ?
#
loop_
_entity_poly.entity_id
_entity_poly.type
_entity_poly.pdbx_seq_one_letter_code
_entity_poly.pdbx_strand_id
1 'polypeptide(L)'
;MASTDSSVDQPSREGEDIQKTEEAPESDDWKTEKYRNKVVELLQDQITKTESQVPKSATDLELFVFSKATSRKSYMDLVTRILMYIAEFNKKMEKKETEESKADTGENGEEKKVDS
;
A
#
# COMPACT_ATOMS: atom_id res chain seq x y z
N MET A 1 21.08 2.66 -63.68
CA MET A 1 21.16 4.13 -63.47
C MET A 1 19.80 4.56 -62.94
N ALA A 2 19.77 5.14 -61.72
CA ALA A 2 18.81 6.11 -61.14
C ALA A 2 17.29 5.79 -61.25
N SER A 3 16.44 5.83 -60.21
CA SER A 3 16.51 6.49 -58.90
C SER A 3 15.60 5.78 -57.89
N THR A 4 16.04 5.73 -56.64
CA THR A 4 15.21 5.49 -55.45
C THR A 4 14.41 6.76 -55.14
N ASP A 5 13.09 6.71 -55.22
CA ASP A 5 12.24 7.76 -54.65
C ASP A 5 11.91 7.37 -53.21
N SER A 6 12.63 8.01 -52.29
CA SER A 6 12.49 7.87 -50.86
C SER A 6 11.38 8.82 -50.43
N SER A 7 10.15 8.33 -50.39
CA SER A 7 9.05 9.07 -49.76
C SER A 7 9.11 8.81 -48.26
N VAL A 8 9.89 9.66 -47.59
CA VAL A 8 9.87 9.81 -46.14
C VAL A 8 8.64 10.67 -45.83
N ASP A 9 7.52 10.01 -45.52
CA ASP A 9 6.36 10.71 -44.97
C ASP A 9 6.52 10.76 -43.45
N GLN A 10 6.61 11.99 -42.95
CA GLN A 10 6.88 12.34 -41.57
C GLN A 10 5.76 11.85 -40.64
N PRO A 11 6.09 11.39 -39.41
CA PRO A 11 5.08 11.29 -38.37
C PRO A 11 4.70 12.70 -37.92
N SER A 12 3.55 13.18 -38.36
CA SER A 12 2.86 14.32 -37.74
C SER A 12 2.60 14.00 -36.27
N ARG A 13 3.47 14.53 -35.39
CA ARG A 13 3.21 14.67 -33.96
C ARG A 13 2.14 15.74 -33.78
N GLU A 14 0.89 15.33 -33.95
CA GLU A 14 -0.27 16.12 -33.57
C GLU A 14 -0.59 15.86 -32.09
N GLY A 15 -0.82 16.94 -31.34
CA GLY A 15 -1.53 16.87 -30.07
C GLY A 15 -0.71 17.17 -28.83
N GLU A 16 -0.33 18.44 -28.66
CA GLU A 16 -0.28 19.06 -27.35
C GLU A 16 -1.64 18.90 -26.66
N ASP A 17 -1.81 17.95 -25.73
CA ASP A 17 -2.93 17.99 -24.80
C ASP A 17 -2.51 18.84 -23.60
N ILE A 18 -2.82 20.12 -23.75
CA ILE A 18 -2.67 21.16 -22.76
C ILE A 18 -3.61 20.81 -21.60
N GLN A 19 -3.00 20.70 -20.43
CA GLN A 19 -3.61 20.55 -19.11
C GLN A 19 -4.96 21.27 -18.99
N LYS A 20 -6.05 20.50 -19.08
CA LYS A 20 -7.39 20.95 -18.70
C LYS A 20 -7.49 20.96 -17.17
N THR A 21 -7.05 22.06 -16.55
CA THR A 21 -7.42 22.43 -15.19
C THR A 21 -8.88 22.87 -15.21
N GLU A 22 -9.80 21.92 -15.25
CA GLU A 22 -11.22 22.16 -15.02
C GLU A 22 -11.51 21.71 -13.58
N GLU A 23 -11.92 22.65 -12.73
CA GLU A 23 -12.52 22.36 -11.43
C GLU A 23 -13.73 21.45 -11.66
N ALA A 24 -13.52 20.14 -11.51
CA ALA A 24 -14.54 19.15 -11.74
C ALA A 24 -15.43 18.97 -10.49
N PRO A 25 -16.76 18.96 -10.65
CA PRO A 25 -17.71 18.78 -9.56
C PRO A 25 -17.59 17.36 -9.01
N GLU A 26 -17.10 17.20 -7.76
CA GLU A 26 -16.97 15.91 -7.03
C GLU A 26 -16.83 14.69 -7.95
N SER A 27 -15.93 14.77 -8.92
CA SER A 27 -15.94 13.85 -10.04
C SER A 27 -15.49 12.49 -9.55
N ASP A 28 -16.22 11.46 -10.01
CA ASP A 28 -15.94 10.05 -9.75
C ASP A 28 -14.59 9.57 -10.36
N ASP A 29 -13.69 10.50 -10.69
CA ASP A 29 -12.33 10.29 -11.18
C ASP A 29 -11.51 9.37 -10.28
N TRP A 30 -11.83 9.34 -8.98
CA TRP A 30 -11.20 8.42 -8.03
C TRP A 30 -11.48 6.95 -8.33
N LYS A 31 -12.57 6.65 -9.06
CA LYS A 31 -12.91 5.29 -9.52
C LYS A 31 -12.19 4.91 -10.81
N THR A 32 -11.58 5.87 -11.51
CA THR A 32 -10.86 5.60 -12.76
C THR A 32 -9.64 4.73 -12.48
N GLU A 33 -9.35 3.83 -13.40
CA GLU A 33 -8.19 2.94 -13.29
C GLU A 33 -6.88 3.72 -13.16
N LYS A 34 -6.76 4.86 -13.87
CA LYS A 34 -5.60 5.75 -13.76
C LYS A 34 -5.37 6.26 -12.34
N TYR A 35 -6.43 6.66 -11.63
CA TYR A 35 -6.30 7.12 -10.24
C TYR A 35 -6.00 5.97 -9.30
N ARG A 36 -6.69 4.84 -9.47
CA ARG A 36 -6.48 3.63 -8.67
C ARG A 36 -5.06 3.09 -8.82
N ASN A 37 -4.52 3.05 -10.04
CA ASN A 37 -3.14 2.62 -10.30
C ASN A 37 -2.12 3.49 -9.56
N LYS A 38 -2.32 4.82 -9.51
CA LYS A 38 -1.48 5.70 -8.68
C LYS A 38 -1.55 5.36 -7.19
N VAL A 39 -2.72 4.96 -6.69
CA VAL A 39 -2.86 4.52 -5.30
C VAL A 39 -2.16 3.18 -5.06
N VAL A 40 -2.28 2.25 -6.00
CA VAL A 40 -1.52 0.97 -5.95
C VAL A 40 -0.02 1.25 -5.89
N GLU A 41 0.50 2.14 -6.73
CA GLU A 41 1.91 2.56 -6.70
C GLU A 41 2.30 3.14 -5.34
N LEU A 42 1.48 4.05 -4.78
CA LEU A 42 1.73 4.62 -3.45
C LEU A 42 1.75 3.55 -2.33
N LEU A 43 0.86 2.56 -2.39
CA LEU A 43 0.85 1.44 -1.44
C LEU A 43 2.09 0.56 -1.61
N GLN A 44 2.48 0.27 -2.85
CA GLN A 44 3.65 -0.53 -3.18
C GLN A 44 4.93 0.16 -2.69
N ASP A 45 5.08 1.46 -2.97
CA ASP A 45 6.19 2.28 -2.51
C ASP A 45 6.29 2.28 -0.99
N GLN A 46 5.15 2.35 -0.29
CA GLN A 46 5.14 2.31 1.17
C GLN A 46 5.59 0.96 1.72
N ILE A 47 5.19 -0.16 1.10
CA ILE A 47 5.65 -1.50 1.47
C ILE A 47 7.15 -1.61 1.30
N THR A 48 7.67 -1.21 0.14
CA THR A 48 9.11 -1.23 -0.15
C THR A 48 9.90 -0.31 0.78
N LYS A 49 9.42 0.92 1.01
CA LYS A 49 10.08 1.93 1.85
C LYS A 49 10.19 1.51 3.31
N THR A 50 9.18 0.79 3.81
CA THR A 50 9.14 0.35 5.21
C THR A 50 9.62 -1.09 5.38
N GLU A 51 10.07 -1.72 4.29
CA GLU A 51 10.43 -3.15 4.22
C GLU A 51 9.35 -4.03 4.87
N SER A 52 8.08 -3.67 4.64
CA SER A 52 6.94 -4.24 5.35
C SER A 52 6.70 -5.68 4.91
N GLN A 53 6.63 -6.61 5.86
CA GLN A 53 6.35 -8.03 5.59
C GLN A 53 4.84 -8.33 5.48
N VAL A 54 4.03 -7.33 5.09
CA VAL A 54 2.58 -7.51 4.93
C VAL A 54 2.32 -8.62 3.91
N PRO A 55 1.49 -9.63 4.21
CA PRO A 55 1.29 -10.80 3.34
C PRO A 55 0.43 -10.49 2.10
N LYS A 56 -0.09 -9.27 1.97
CA LYS A 56 -0.97 -8.84 0.87
C LYS A 56 -0.24 -7.89 -0.07
N SER A 57 -0.53 -8.01 -1.36
CA SER A 57 0.01 -7.10 -2.38
C SER A 57 -0.64 -5.72 -2.30
N ALA A 58 0.04 -4.70 -2.81
CA ALA A 58 -0.50 -3.34 -2.92
C ALA A 58 -1.82 -3.32 -3.71
N THR A 59 -1.93 -4.12 -4.77
CA THR A 59 -3.16 -4.27 -5.57
C THR A 59 -4.32 -4.84 -4.75
N ASP A 60 -4.09 -5.88 -3.95
CA ASP A 60 -5.14 -6.48 -3.11
C ASP A 60 -5.60 -5.51 -2.01
N LEU A 61 -4.66 -4.75 -1.45
CA LEU A 61 -4.95 -3.73 -0.45
C LEU A 61 -5.78 -2.59 -1.04
N GLU A 62 -5.45 -2.13 -2.26
CA GLU A 62 -6.24 -1.12 -2.96
C GLU A 62 -7.65 -1.64 -3.29
N LEU A 63 -7.76 -2.86 -3.82
CA LEU A 63 -9.05 -3.46 -4.16
C LEU A 63 -9.97 -3.59 -2.93
N PHE A 64 -9.40 -3.93 -1.78
CA PHE A 64 -10.13 -3.95 -0.51
C PHE A 64 -10.66 -2.55 -0.13
N VAL A 65 -9.85 -1.51 -0.30
CA VAL A 65 -10.27 -0.14 -0.02
C VAL A 65 -11.33 0.33 -1.03
N PHE A 66 -11.14 0.04 -2.32
CA PHE A 66 -12.08 0.38 -3.38
C PHE A 66 -13.45 -0.28 -3.18
N SER A 67 -13.48 -1.57 -2.83
CA SER A 67 -14.74 -2.29 -2.59
C SER A 67 -15.52 -1.80 -1.36
N LYS A 68 -14.84 -1.20 -0.37
CA LYS A 68 -15.48 -0.62 0.82
C LYS A 68 -15.82 0.85 0.72
N ALA A 69 -15.11 1.60 -0.11
CA ALA A 69 -15.31 3.03 -0.22
C ALA A 69 -16.60 3.35 -0.99
N THR A 70 -17.44 4.19 -0.39
CA THR A 70 -18.65 4.72 -1.03
C THR A 70 -18.44 6.11 -1.63
N SER A 71 -17.35 6.79 -1.25
CA SER A 71 -16.99 8.13 -1.70
C SER A 71 -15.48 8.29 -1.78
N ARG A 72 -15.03 9.27 -2.57
CA ARG A 72 -13.61 9.66 -2.67
C ARG A 72 -12.98 9.90 -1.31
N LYS A 73 -13.69 10.60 -0.41
CA LYS A 73 -13.21 10.89 0.94
C LYS A 73 -12.99 9.59 1.73
N SER A 74 -13.97 8.69 1.74
CA SER A 74 -13.83 7.42 2.46
C SER A 74 -12.74 6.53 1.87
N TYR A 75 -12.55 6.58 0.54
CA TYR A 75 -11.46 5.90 -0.14
C TYR A 75 -10.10 6.39 0.37
N MET A 76 -9.86 7.71 0.37
CA MET A 76 -8.61 8.29 0.86
C MET A 76 -8.39 8.07 2.36
N ASP A 77 -9.44 8.15 3.18
CA ASP A 77 -9.37 7.87 4.62
C ASP A 77 -8.93 6.41 4.88
N LEU A 78 -9.44 5.45 4.09
CA LEU A 78 -9.05 4.05 4.16
C LEU A 78 -7.63 3.81 3.63
N VAL A 79 -7.25 4.40 2.49
CA VAL A 79 -5.88 4.32 1.93
C VAL A 79 -4.86 4.79 2.96
N THR A 80 -5.14 5.91 3.63
CA THR A 80 -4.27 6.46 4.67
C THR A 80 -4.08 5.47 5.82
N ARG A 81 -5.16 4.80 6.27
CA ARG A 81 -5.06 3.75 7.29
C ARG A 81 -4.24 2.55 6.82
N ILE A 82 -4.34 2.17 5.54
CA ILE A 82 -3.51 1.09 4.98
C ILE A 82 -2.03 1.50 4.96
N LEU A 83 -1.70 2.71 4.53
CA LEU A 83 -0.34 3.23 4.53
C LEU A 83 0.28 3.21 5.94
N MET A 84 -0.50 3.62 6.95
CA MET A 84 -0.09 3.54 8.36
C MET A 84 0.07 2.09 8.81
N TYR A 85 -0.88 1.21 8.48
CA TYR A 85 -0.82 -0.21 8.80
C TYR A 85 0.45 -0.87 8.24
N ILE A 86 0.78 -0.60 6.98
CA ILE A 86 2.00 -1.09 6.33
C ILE A 86 3.25 -0.64 7.11
N ALA A 87 3.31 0.64 7.50
CA ALA A 87 4.43 1.19 8.26
C ALA A 87 4.56 0.64 9.69
N GLU A 88 3.44 0.30 10.32
CA GLU A 88 3.40 -0.24 11.68
C GLU A 88 3.44 -1.77 11.73
N PHE A 89 3.26 -2.45 10.60
CA PHE A 89 3.15 -3.90 10.54
C PHE A 89 4.36 -4.59 11.17
N ASN A 90 5.56 -4.18 10.77
CA ASN A 90 6.81 -4.76 11.29
C ASN A 90 6.97 -4.51 12.79
N LYS A 91 6.57 -3.33 13.29
CA LYS A 91 6.63 -2.98 14.74
C LYS A 91 5.64 -3.80 15.57
N LYS A 92 4.51 -4.18 14.98
CA LYS A 92 3.49 -4.98 15.66
C LYS A 92 3.88 -6.46 15.72
N MET A 93 4.57 -6.97 14.70
CA MET A 93 5.13 -8.32 14.73
C MET A 93 6.16 -8.46 15.86
N GLU A 94 7.01 -7.44 16.06
CA GLU A 94 8.01 -7.41 17.14
C GLU A 94 7.37 -7.38 18.55
N LYS A 95 6.27 -6.63 18.74
CA LYS A 95 5.56 -6.60 20.03
C LYS A 95 4.74 -7.85 20.33
N LYS A 96 4.34 -8.62 19.32
CA LYS A 96 3.53 -9.84 19.55
C LYS A 96 4.35 -10.98 20.13
N GLU A 97 5.67 -10.98 19.95
CA GLU A 97 6.58 -11.98 20.56
C GLU A 97 6.96 -11.67 22.02
N THR A 98 6.68 -10.48 22.56
CA THR A 98 7.07 -10.12 23.94
C THR A 98 5.98 -10.35 24.99
N GLU A 99 4.72 -10.56 24.61
CA GLU A 99 3.60 -10.77 25.56
C GLU A 99 3.31 -12.25 25.86
N GLU A 100 3.98 -13.21 25.20
CA GLU A 100 3.78 -14.65 25.45
C GLU A 100 4.94 -15.29 26.26
N SER A 101 5.83 -14.50 26.85
CA SER A 101 6.95 -14.99 27.69
C SER A 101 6.85 -14.62 29.17
N LYS A 102 5.72 -14.08 29.65
CA LYS A 102 5.54 -13.71 31.07
C LYS A 102 4.68 -14.70 31.88
N ALA A 103 4.75 -15.98 31.53
CA ALA A 103 4.10 -17.05 32.29
C ALA A 103 5.03 -18.27 32.47
N ASP A 104 6.28 -18.06 32.88
CA ASP A 104 7.06 -19.11 33.53
C ASP A 104 8.16 -18.48 34.39
N THR A 105 8.00 -18.54 35.72
CA THR A 105 9.03 -18.71 36.76
C THR A 105 8.49 -18.19 38.10
N GLY A 106 8.20 -19.13 38.99
CA GLY A 106 7.86 -18.96 40.40
C GLY A 106 7.74 -20.36 40.99
N GLU A 107 8.82 -21.12 40.95
CA GLU A 107 9.78 -21.29 42.05
C GLU A 107 9.39 -22.48 42.92
N ASN A 108 10.01 -23.62 42.59
CA ASN A 108 10.13 -24.79 43.42
C ASN A 108 11.04 -24.46 44.61
N GLY A 109 10.46 -24.32 45.80
CA GLY A 109 11.16 -24.21 47.08
C GLY A 109 11.05 -25.52 47.86
N GLU A 110 12.01 -26.40 47.66
CA GLU A 110 12.28 -27.56 48.51
C GLU A 110 13.00 -27.10 49.78
N GLU A 111 12.38 -27.21 50.97
CA GLU A 111 13.13 -27.22 52.24
C GLU A 111 12.58 -28.27 53.22
N LYS A 112 13.33 -29.37 53.32
CA LYS A 112 13.39 -30.31 54.44
C LYS A 112 13.66 -29.59 55.77
N LYS A 113 12.91 -29.95 56.82
CA LYS A 113 13.40 -30.08 58.23
C LYS A 113 12.63 -31.23 58.91
N VAL A 114 13.15 -32.46 58.95
CA VAL A 114 13.96 -33.12 60.00
C VAL A 114 13.52 -32.86 61.46
N ASP A 115 13.08 -33.95 62.11
CA ASP A 115 13.06 -34.33 63.55
C ASP A 115 12.66 -33.34 64.65
N SER A 116 11.64 -33.75 65.44
CA SER A 116 11.75 -34.07 66.88
C SER A 116 10.51 -34.81 67.38
#